data_AF-A0A3D0Z5T5-F1
#
_entry.id   AF-A0A3D0Z5T5-F1
#
_cell.length_a   1.000
_cell.length_b   1.000
_cell.length_c   1.000
_cell.angle_alpha   90.00
_cell.angle_beta   90.00
_cell.angle_gamma   90.00
#
_symmetry.space_group_name_H-M   'P 1'
#
loop_
_entity.id
_entity.type
_entity.pdbx_description
1 polymer ?
#
loop_
_entity_poly.entity_id
_entity_poly.type
_entity_poly.pdbx_seq_one_letter_code
_entity_poly.pdbx_strand_id
1 'polypeptide(L)'
;MAYNGAPLRQALFLSSLVDMERMISNMMTWFNVSEERLKAEQEIATPIGLTLYWDYYCYVKENPITAWNTPTSILYGKKDDTVELDTVEAFAKRFQADLRFMEQGEHYFHTEEQLAFFRRWCEESIS
;
A
#
# COMPACT_ATOMS: atom_id res chain seq x y z
N MET A 1 -17.81 -0.87 -5.82
CA MET A 1 -16.82 -1.97 -5.78
C MET A 1 -17.52 -3.27 -5.42
N ALA A 2 -17.26 -4.36 -6.13
CA ALA A 2 -18.04 -5.61 -6.07
C ALA A 2 -17.94 -6.43 -4.77
N TYR A 3 -17.00 -6.10 -3.87
CA TYR A 3 -16.72 -6.87 -2.65
C TYR A 3 -16.78 -6.03 -1.37
N ASN A 4 -17.33 -4.81 -1.43
CA ASN A 4 -17.47 -3.98 -0.24
C ASN A 4 -18.39 -4.67 0.78
N GLY A 5 -17.86 -4.98 1.97
CA GLY A 5 -18.58 -5.67 3.04
C GLY A 5 -18.65 -7.19 2.90
N ALA A 6 -17.99 -7.80 1.91
CA ALA A 6 -17.89 -9.25 1.85
C ALA A 6 -17.11 -9.78 3.07
N PRO A 7 -17.61 -10.81 3.78
CA PRO A 7 -16.92 -11.34 4.94
C PRO A 7 -15.66 -12.08 4.48
N LEU A 8 -14.49 -11.56 4.87
CA LEU A 8 -13.20 -12.20 4.66
C LEU A 8 -12.75 -12.85 5.97
N ARG A 9 -12.32 -14.12 5.91
CA ARG A 9 -11.76 -14.82 7.07
C ARG A 9 -10.39 -14.25 7.45
N GLN A 10 -9.57 -13.93 6.45
CA GLN A 10 -8.19 -13.49 6.58
C GLN A 10 -7.80 -12.71 5.32
N ALA A 11 -7.02 -11.64 5.47
CA ALA A 11 -6.37 -10.91 4.39
C ALA A 11 -4.85 -11.10 4.50
N LEU A 12 -4.20 -11.34 3.35
CA LEU A 12 -2.74 -11.43 3.25
C LEU A 12 -2.23 -10.30 2.37
N PHE A 13 -1.41 -9.42 2.94
CA PHE A 13 -0.80 -8.30 2.24
C PHE A 13 0.69 -8.58 2.04
N LEU A 14 1.15 -8.57 0.80
CA LEU A 14 2.57 -8.61 0.46
C LEU A 14 2.95 -7.23 -0.07
N SER A 15 3.87 -6.53 0.60
CA SER A 15 4.37 -5.21 0.19
C SER A 15 3.26 -4.26 -0.30
N SER A 16 2.12 -4.26 0.41
CA SER A 16 0.91 -3.61 -0.07
C SER A 16 0.90 -2.13 0.28
N LEU A 17 0.54 -1.30 -0.69
CA LEU A 17 0.30 0.12 -0.47
C LEU A 17 -1.00 0.31 0.30
N VAL A 18 -0.89 0.74 1.55
CA VAL A 18 -2.02 0.90 2.48
C VAL A 18 -2.47 2.36 2.67
N ASP A 19 -1.74 3.31 2.07
CA ASP A 19 -2.03 4.74 2.15
C ASP A 19 -1.82 5.42 0.77
N MET A 20 -2.91 5.51 0.00
CA MET A 20 -2.89 6.15 -1.32
C MET A 20 -2.74 7.67 -1.24
N GLU A 21 -3.23 8.32 -0.18
CA GLU A 21 -3.09 9.76 -0.01
C GLU A 21 -1.62 10.13 0.17
N ARG A 22 -0.90 9.36 1.02
CA ARG A 22 0.53 9.49 1.21
C ARG A 22 1.31 9.29 -0.09
N MET A 23 1.00 8.22 -0.83
CA MET A 23 1.65 7.95 -2.13
C MET A 23 1.48 9.10 -3.12
N ILE A 24 0.25 9.60 -3.30
CA ILE A 24 -0.02 10.71 -4.22
C ILE A 24 0.67 11.99 -3.76
N SER A 25 0.65 12.28 -2.45
CA SER A 25 1.31 13.47 -1.89
C SER A 25 2.84 13.42 -2.08
N ASN A 26 3.45 12.24 -1.94
CA ASN A 26 4.86 12.04 -2.22
C ASN A 26 5.17 12.24 -3.71
N MET A 27 4.37 11.66 -4.61
CA MET A 27 4.53 11.89 -6.06
C MET A 27 4.42 13.36 -6.43
N MET A 28 3.43 14.07 -5.88
CA MET A 28 3.28 15.51 -6.08
C MET A 28 4.52 16.26 -5.63
N THR A 29 5.09 15.91 -4.47
CA THR A 29 6.33 16.50 -3.96
C THR A 29 7.52 16.22 -4.89
N TRP A 30 7.71 14.96 -5.30
CA TRP A 30 8.83 14.55 -6.16
C TRP A 30 8.82 15.24 -7.53
N PHE A 31 7.63 15.46 -8.09
CA PHE A 31 7.47 16.09 -9.40
C PHE A 31 7.10 17.58 -9.31
N ASN A 32 7.22 18.19 -8.13
CA ASN A 32 6.95 19.61 -7.89
C ASN A 32 5.58 20.06 -8.41
N VAL A 33 4.56 19.25 -8.13
CA VAL A 33 3.14 19.51 -8.42
C VAL A 33 2.47 19.99 -7.14
N SER A 34 1.94 21.21 -7.14
CA SER A 34 1.15 21.70 -6.00
C SER A 34 -0.31 21.25 -6.10
N GLU A 35 -1.03 21.30 -4.97
CA GLU A 35 -2.46 21.00 -4.93
C GLU A 35 -3.25 21.96 -5.83
N GLU A 36 -2.90 23.25 -5.83
CA GLU A 36 -3.52 24.27 -6.68
C GLU A 36 -3.29 23.98 -8.16
N ARG A 37 -2.08 23.52 -8.51
CA ARG A 37 -1.74 23.16 -9.89
C ARG A 37 -2.54 21.94 -10.33
N LEU A 38 -2.56 20.88 -9.52
CA LEU A 38 -3.34 19.67 -9.83
C LEU A 38 -4.83 19.99 -9.93
N LYS A 39 -5.35 20.87 -9.07
CA LYS A 39 -6.74 21.35 -9.14
C LYS A 39 -7.02 22.17 -10.39
N ALA A 40 -6.08 22.99 -10.86
CA ALA A 40 -6.27 23.80 -12.05
C ALA A 40 -6.20 22.97 -13.34
N GLU A 41 -5.21 22.08 -13.42
CA GLU A 41 -4.94 21.26 -14.62
C GLU A 41 -5.81 19.99 -14.68
N GLN A 42 -6.41 19.58 -13.57
CA GLN A 42 -7.20 18.34 -13.36
C GLN A 42 -6.41 17.04 -13.54
N GLU A 43 -5.50 16.97 -14.50
CA GLU A 43 -4.68 15.80 -14.80
C GLU A 43 -3.24 16.24 -15.09
N ILE A 44 -2.27 15.60 -14.44
CA ILE A 44 -0.84 15.89 -14.67
C ILE A 44 -0.09 14.58 -14.89
N ALA A 45 0.39 14.37 -16.11
CA ALA A 45 1.28 13.27 -16.44
C ALA A 45 2.65 13.45 -15.75
N THR A 46 3.15 12.40 -15.14
CA THR A 46 4.48 12.36 -14.52
C THR A 46 5.51 11.70 -15.45
N PRO A 47 6.81 12.04 -15.33
CA PRO A 47 7.87 11.42 -16.11
C PRO A 47 7.99 9.89 -15.99
N ILE A 48 7.41 9.29 -14.94
CA ILE A 48 7.41 7.84 -14.70
C ILE A 48 6.21 7.12 -15.33
N GLY A 49 5.42 7.81 -16.17
CA GLY A 49 4.30 7.21 -16.89
C GLY A 49 3.01 7.06 -16.08
N LEU A 50 2.99 7.56 -14.83
CA LEU A 50 1.78 7.68 -14.03
C LEU A 50 1.14 9.05 -14.20
N THR A 51 -0.18 9.12 -14.14
CA THR A 51 -0.93 10.39 -14.20
C THR A 51 -1.56 10.67 -12.85
N LEU A 52 -1.36 11.89 -12.35
CA LEU A 52 -2.05 12.40 -11.17
C LEU A 52 -3.40 12.95 -11.61
N TYR A 53 -4.49 12.49 -10.99
CA TYR A 53 -5.84 12.95 -11.27
C TYR A 53 -6.40 13.68 -10.05
N TRP A 54 -6.95 14.87 -10.27
CA TRP A 54 -7.53 15.70 -9.21
C TRP A 54 -8.71 15.01 -8.52
N ASP A 55 -9.62 14.43 -9.30
CA ASP A 55 -10.79 13.74 -8.78
C ASP A 55 -10.41 12.52 -7.91
N TYR A 56 -9.39 11.77 -8.32
CA TYR A 56 -8.87 10.64 -7.54
C TYR A 56 -8.14 11.11 -6.28
N TYR A 57 -7.37 12.20 -6.35
CA TYR A 57 -6.75 12.81 -5.17
C TYR A 57 -7.80 13.28 -4.15
N CYS A 58 -8.88 13.93 -4.59
CA CYS A 58 -10.01 14.26 -3.73
C CYS A 58 -10.66 13.01 -3.16
N TYR A 59 -10.91 11.99 -3.99
CA TYR A 59 -11.53 10.74 -3.56
C TYR A 59 -10.75 10.08 -2.43
N VAL A 60 -9.42 9.96 -2.52
CA VAL A 60 -8.63 9.32 -1.46
C VAL A 60 -8.65 10.12 -0.15
N LYS A 61 -8.65 11.46 -0.22
CA LYS A 61 -8.76 12.34 0.96
C LYS A 61 -10.13 12.24 1.63
N GLU A 62 -11.18 12.10 0.83
CA GLU A 62 -12.57 12.03 1.31
C GLU A 62 -12.95 10.64 1.83
N ASN A 63 -12.20 9.61 1.46
CA ASN A 63 -12.48 8.21 1.80
C ASN A 63 -11.30 7.54 2.53
N PRO A 64 -10.86 8.08 3.69
CA PRO A 64 -9.78 7.47 4.44
C PRO A 64 -10.21 6.10 5.00
N ILE A 65 -9.26 5.19 5.17
CA ILE A 65 -9.51 3.92 5.82
C ILE A 65 -9.76 4.19 7.32
N THR A 66 -11.03 4.23 7.72
CA THR A 66 -11.42 4.46 9.13
C THR A 66 -11.60 3.17 9.91
N ALA A 67 -11.99 2.10 9.23
CA ALA A 67 -12.23 0.79 9.81
C ALA A 67 -11.71 -0.32 8.89
N TRP A 68 -11.07 -1.32 9.50
CA TRP A 68 -10.62 -2.54 8.84
C TRP A 68 -10.74 -3.68 9.84
N ASN A 69 -11.79 -4.48 9.68
CA ASN A 69 -12.17 -5.51 10.67
C ASN A 69 -11.73 -6.93 10.26
N THR A 70 -11.08 -7.06 9.11
CA THR A 70 -10.60 -8.34 8.60
C THR A 70 -9.28 -8.67 9.28
N PRO A 71 -9.13 -9.83 9.94
CA PRO A 71 -7.83 -10.32 10.39
C PRO A 71 -6.82 -10.25 9.24
N THR A 72 -5.65 -9.68 9.50
CA THR A 72 -4.69 -9.37 8.44
C THR A 72 -3.29 -9.74 8.87
N SER A 73 -2.59 -10.43 7.97
CA SER A 73 -1.15 -10.63 8.05
C SER A 73 -0.48 -9.88 6.90
N ILE A 74 0.60 -9.19 7.22
CA ILE A 74 1.37 -8.37 6.31
C ILE A 74 2.79 -8.93 6.24
N LEU A 75 3.26 -9.25 5.05
CA LEU A 75 4.66 -9.55 4.77
C LEU A 75 5.29 -8.36 4.08
N TYR A 76 6.34 -7.81 4.70
CA TYR A 76 7.07 -6.65 4.20
C TYR A 76 8.55 -6.99 3.96
N GLY A 77 9.05 -6.67 2.78
CA GLY A 77 10.48 -6.77 2.47
C GLY A 77 11.25 -5.58 3.03
N LYS A 78 12.27 -5.77 3.87
CA LYS A 78 13.02 -4.65 4.46
C LYS A 78 13.82 -3.81 3.45
N LYS A 79 13.99 -4.30 2.22
CA LYS A 79 14.58 -3.57 1.10
C LYS A 79 13.53 -3.04 0.10
N ASP A 80 12.26 -3.02 0.49
CA ASP A 80 11.20 -2.34 -0.27
C ASP A 80 11.45 -0.82 -0.21
N ASP A 81 11.69 -0.24 -1.39
CA ASP A 81 11.91 1.18 -1.62
C ASP A 81 10.71 1.87 -2.29
N THR A 82 9.62 1.12 -2.48
CA THR A 82 8.43 1.56 -3.21
C THR A 82 7.30 1.93 -2.24
N VAL A 83 7.12 1.18 -1.16
CA VAL A 83 6.13 1.46 -0.11
C VAL A 83 6.86 1.85 1.16
N GLU A 84 6.53 3.00 1.74
CA GLU A 84 7.20 3.48 2.95
C GLU A 84 6.83 2.62 4.17
N LEU A 85 7.84 2.12 4.89
CA LEU A 85 7.66 1.26 6.06
C LEU A 85 6.78 1.89 7.15
N ASP A 86 6.92 3.20 7.39
CA ASP A 86 6.17 3.90 8.44
C ASP A 86 4.66 3.84 8.21
N THR A 87 4.22 3.90 6.94
CA THR A 87 2.81 3.75 6.57
C THR A 87 2.27 2.35 6.90
N VAL A 88 3.07 1.32 6.62
CA VAL A 88 2.72 -0.08 6.88
C VAL A 88 2.68 -0.37 8.38
N GLU A 89 3.68 0.12 9.14
CA GLU A 89 3.71 0.00 10.60
C GLU A 89 2.54 0.73 11.25
N ALA A 90 2.21 1.93 10.78
CA ALA A 90 1.06 2.70 11.27
C ALA A 90 -0.26 1.96 11.00
N PHE A 91 -0.43 1.41 9.80
CA PHE A 91 -1.60 0.59 9.45
C PHE A 91 -1.70 -0.65 10.34
N ALA A 92 -0.60 -1.42 10.46
CA ALA A 92 -0.56 -2.64 11.25
C ALA A 92 -0.90 -2.37 12.71
N LYS A 93 -0.34 -1.31 13.29
CA LYS A 93 -0.65 -0.88 14.66
C LYS A 93 -2.11 -0.44 14.80
N ARG A 94 -2.63 0.34 13.85
CA ARG A 94 -3.99 0.89 13.91
C ARG A 94 -5.06 -0.19 13.83
N PHE A 95 -4.85 -1.20 12.99
CA PHE A 95 -5.84 -2.26 12.73
C PHE A 95 -5.44 -3.62 13.30
N GLN A 96 -4.43 -3.66 14.17
CA GLN A 96 -3.93 -4.87 14.81
C GLN A 96 -3.57 -6.00 13.83
N ALA A 97 -2.97 -5.63 12.69
CA ALA A 97 -2.46 -6.59 11.73
C ALA A 97 -1.14 -7.20 12.22
N ASP A 98 -0.92 -8.47 11.92
CA ASP A 98 0.38 -9.10 12.10
C ASP A 98 1.34 -8.56 11.04
N LEU A 99 2.51 -8.07 11.44
CA LEU A 99 3.52 -7.54 10.52
C LEU A 99 4.80 -8.36 10.64
N ARG A 100 5.15 -9.03 9.55
CA ARG A 100 6.35 -9.85 9.43
C ARG A 100 7.30 -9.25 8.41
N PHE A 101 8.58 -9.28 8.76
CA PHE A 101 9.65 -8.80 7.92
C PHE A 101 10.40 -9.94 7.22
N MET A 102 10.73 -9.73 5.95
CA MET A 102 11.79 -10.47 5.27
C MET A 102 13.02 -9.57 5.13
N GLU A 103 14.11 -9.93 5.79
CA GLU A 103 15.33 -9.09 5.87
C GLU A 103 15.93 -8.75 4.49
N GLN A 104 15.92 -9.72 3.57
CA GLN A 104 16.41 -9.57 2.20
C GLN A 104 15.27 -9.45 1.18
N GLY A 105 14.03 -9.21 1.65
CA GLY A 105 12.88 -9.03 0.79
C GLY A 105 12.91 -7.64 0.16
N GLU A 106 12.69 -7.58 -1.15
CA GLU A 106 12.46 -6.35 -1.92
C GLU A 106 10.95 -6.15 -2.12
N HIS A 107 10.53 -5.10 -2.83
CA HIS A 107 9.12 -4.91 -3.16
C HIS A 107 8.54 -6.09 -3.97
N TYR A 108 9.28 -6.51 -5.00
CA TYR A 108 8.90 -7.64 -5.85
C TYR A 108 9.66 -8.90 -5.42
N PHE A 109 8.95 -9.82 -4.78
CA PHE A 109 9.49 -11.11 -4.38
C PHE A 109 9.64 -12.01 -5.62
N HIS A 110 10.87 -12.32 -5.99
CA HIS A 110 11.15 -13.01 -7.25
C HIS A 110 12.31 -14.01 -7.17
N THR A 111 13.21 -13.88 -6.20
CA THR A 111 14.26 -14.88 -5.99
C THR A 111 13.66 -16.16 -5.40
N GLU A 112 14.33 -17.29 -5.60
CA GLU A 112 13.87 -18.58 -5.04
C GLU A 112 13.74 -18.51 -3.51
N GLU A 113 14.66 -17.82 -2.84
CA GLU A 113 14.62 -17.58 -1.39
C GLU A 113 13.39 -16.77 -0.98
N GLN A 114 13.13 -15.65 -1.66
CA GLN A 114 11.96 -14.79 -1.41
C GLN A 114 10.66 -15.56 -1.62
N LEU A 115 10.55 -16.31 -2.72
CA LEU A 115 9.36 -17.11 -3.02
C LEU A 115 9.16 -18.26 -2.03
N ALA A 116 10.22 -18.91 -1.58
CA ALA A 116 10.14 -19.95 -0.56
C ALA A 116 9.68 -19.39 0.79
N PHE A 117 10.21 -18.23 1.19
CA PHE A 117 9.78 -17.53 2.40
C PHE A 117 8.30 -17.12 2.31
N PHE A 118 7.89 -16.52 1.20
CA PHE A 118 6.50 -16.11 0.94
C PHE A 118 5.53 -17.29 1.03
N ARG A 119 5.82 -18.43 0.40
CA ARG A 119 4.96 -19.63 0.46
C ARG A 119 4.76 -20.12 1.89
N ARG A 120 5.85 -20.23 2.66
CA ARG A 120 5.80 -20.64 4.07
C ARG A 120 4.96 -19.66 4.88
N TRP A 121 5.17 -18.36 4.68
CA TRP A 121 4.37 -17.33 5.35
C TRP A 121 2.88 -17.44 5.02
N CYS A 122 2.50 -17.71 3.76
CA CYS A 122 1.10 -17.93 3.39
C CYS A 122 0.50 -19.14 4.12
N GLU A 123 1.22 -20.26 4.19
CA GLU A 123 0.77 -21.48 4.89
C GLU A 123 0.53 -21.21 6.38
N GLU A 124 1.46 -20.51 7.04
CA GLU A 124 1.36 -20.13 8.45
C GLU A 124 0.26 -19.08 8.73
N SER A 125 -0.06 -18.23 7.75
CA SER A 125 -1.03 -17.15 7.93
C SER A 125 -2.46 -17.57 7.62
N ILE A 126 -2.67 -18.72 6.97
CA ILE A 126 -3.99 -19.23 6.57
C ILE A 126 -4.41 -20.43 7.43
N SER A 127 -3.47 -21.08 8.11
CA SER A 127 -3.73 -22.22 9.01
C SER A 127 -4.57 -21.82 10.22
#